data_AF-A0A8J5I2K5-F1
#
_entry.id   AF-A0A8J5I2K5-F1
#
_cell.length_a   1.000
_cell.length_b   1.000
_cell.length_c   1.000
_cell.angle_alpha   90.00
_cell.angle_beta   90.00
_cell.angle_gamma   90.00
#
_symmetry.space_group_name_H-M   'P 1'
#
loop_
_entity.id
_entity.type
_entity.pdbx_description
1 polymer ?
#
loop_
_entity_poly.entity_id
_entity_poly.type
_entity_poly.pdbx_seq_one_letter_code
_entity_poly.pdbx_strand_id
1 'polypeptide(L)'
;MKLFFPTIIASVVLLLNGSADALNVKMPGVNYNSRKGPDWAPDSAKCKTASEVQKDMYALKGVTDKVRIYSLVDCNQAELVLPAAKNAGLKVHLGIWTTKSHDYLLQEKAKLAGLIDKGLYDNNVIGLHVGSETIYREEIDANTAISYLNEIRSYIRSRGKNTPVTIADVIDIYYANQQLIDAVDYISVNQFSFWERSDVNEGAAVTLDRLKSLRVAAAKKNKKIVISEVGWSSGGSDPAAAVATPANQAKFFSDFFQMARSHNFDYYWYVAFDSKWRVTNGGKEVEADFGIFKEDDTMKSNFQPLTIGWKDPRALRNAGTKLLLSEKDGNVYMSGKSTDWLVQEQQVWFFDSATQQVRSKSSDRCLDAYQGWNGGIVHVYRCMDSEVNQKWTFESSTGKLKHVKHQGFCLDTDPAQGNKLQLYGCSPNNANQQWSVINPADI
;
A
#
# COMPACT_ATOMS: atom_id res chain seq x y z
N MET A 1 -51.04 -52.81 0.71
CA MET A 1 -50.90 -52.09 -0.58
C MET A 1 -50.64 -50.62 -0.26
N LYS A 2 -49.54 -50.08 -0.83
CA LYS A 2 -49.01 -48.70 -0.76
C LYS A 2 -48.23 -48.28 0.50
N LEU A 3 -46.89 -48.33 0.34
CA LEU A 3 -45.89 -47.48 1.00
C LEU A 3 -46.21 -45.99 0.78
N PHE A 4 -45.75 -45.10 1.66
CA PHE A 4 -44.95 -43.92 1.27
C PHE A 4 -44.17 -43.32 2.47
N PHE A 5 -42.95 -42.86 2.16
CA PHE A 5 -41.79 -42.56 3.00
C PHE A 5 -41.86 -41.25 3.82
N PRO A 6 -41.00 -41.11 4.86
CA PRO A 6 -40.75 -39.86 5.58
C PRO A 6 -39.58 -39.10 4.95
N THR A 7 -39.73 -37.80 4.64
CA THR A 7 -38.60 -36.83 4.60
C THR A 7 -39.11 -35.42 4.34
N ILE A 8 -39.01 -34.53 5.33
CA ILE A 8 -38.92 -33.09 5.07
C ILE A 8 -37.43 -32.76 5.19
N ILE A 9 -36.73 -32.82 4.05
CA ILE A 9 -35.41 -32.21 3.91
C ILE A 9 -35.66 -30.73 3.73
N ALA A 10 -35.46 -29.94 4.79
CA ALA A 10 -35.29 -28.51 4.67
C ALA A 10 -33.97 -28.27 3.91
N SER A 11 -34.08 -28.10 2.60
CA SER A 11 -32.96 -27.68 1.77
C SER A 11 -32.66 -26.23 2.10
N VAL A 12 -31.67 -26.00 2.96
CA VAL A 12 -31.01 -24.69 3.08
C VAL A 12 -30.28 -24.48 1.76
N VAL A 13 -30.93 -23.76 0.85
CA VAL A 13 -30.25 -23.19 -0.32
C VAL A 13 -29.37 -22.07 0.23
N LEU A 14 -28.13 -22.42 0.59
CA LEU A 14 -27.05 -21.43 0.64
C LEU A 14 -26.88 -20.97 -0.80
N LEU A 15 -27.45 -19.80 -1.12
CA LEU A 15 -27.03 -19.02 -2.27
C LEU A 15 -25.55 -18.71 -2.06
N LEU A 16 -24.68 -19.56 -2.62
CA LEU A 16 -23.34 -19.18 -3.00
C LEU A 16 -23.49 -18.10 -4.07
N ASN A 17 -23.78 -16.87 -3.63
CA ASN A 17 -23.45 -15.71 -4.43
C ASN A 17 -21.96 -15.82 -4.66
N GLY A 18 -21.57 -16.18 -5.88
CA GLY A 18 -20.19 -16.08 -6.33
C GLY A 18 -19.70 -14.72 -5.88
N SER A 19 -18.67 -14.73 -5.03
CA SER A 19 -18.22 -13.54 -4.32
C SER A 19 -17.75 -12.51 -5.34
N ALA A 20 -18.63 -11.59 -5.71
CA ALA A 20 -18.21 -10.34 -6.29
C ALA A 20 -17.33 -9.68 -5.23
N ASP A 21 -16.10 -9.35 -5.59
CA ASP A 21 -15.21 -8.61 -4.71
C ASP A 21 -15.92 -7.33 -4.27
N ALA A 22 -15.81 -6.99 -2.98
CA ALA A 22 -16.49 -5.83 -2.42
C ALA A 22 -15.88 -4.50 -2.92
N LEU A 23 -14.66 -4.57 -3.45
CA LEU A 23 -13.99 -3.54 -4.22
C LEU A 23 -13.69 -4.10 -5.62
N ASN A 24 -13.60 -3.24 -6.65
CA ASN A 24 -13.19 -3.67 -7.99
C ASN A 24 -11.70 -4.09 -8.08
N VAL A 25 -10.96 -3.95 -6.97
CA VAL A 25 -9.57 -4.35 -6.80
C VAL A 25 -9.36 -5.03 -5.45
N LYS A 26 -8.38 -5.93 -5.37
CA LYS A 26 -7.94 -6.52 -4.10
C LYS A 26 -6.66 -5.88 -3.59
N MET A 27 -6.62 -5.60 -2.30
CA MET A 27 -5.39 -5.22 -1.61
C MET A 27 -4.44 -6.43 -1.54
N PRO A 28 -3.11 -6.26 -1.72
CA PRO A 28 -2.15 -7.35 -1.57
C PRO A 28 -2.24 -8.03 -0.20
N GLY A 29 -2.52 -7.27 0.86
CA GLY A 29 -2.78 -7.77 2.20
C GLY A 29 -3.48 -6.75 3.09
N VAL A 30 -4.05 -7.20 4.21
CA VAL A 30 -4.66 -6.34 5.24
C VAL A 30 -4.19 -6.76 6.62
N ASN A 31 -3.87 -5.80 7.49
CA ASN A 31 -3.58 -6.08 8.90
C ASN A 31 -4.87 -6.41 9.65
N TYR A 32 -4.85 -7.45 10.48
CA TYR A 32 -5.99 -7.94 11.24
C TYR A 32 -5.63 -8.07 12.71
N ASN A 33 -6.56 -7.66 13.58
CA ASN A 33 -6.42 -7.78 15.03
C ASN A 33 -7.66 -8.49 15.58
N SER A 34 -7.46 -9.51 16.43
CA SER A 34 -8.55 -10.23 17.09
C SER A 34 -9.06 -9.53 18.35
N ARG A 35 -8.48 -8.39 18.73
CA ARG A 35 -8.99 -7.54 19.82
C ARG A 35 -10.23 -6.77 19.39
N LYS A 36 -11.19 -6.67 20.31
CA LYS A 36 -12.43 -5.89 20.18
C LYS A 36 -12.74 -5.03 21.41
N GLY A 37 -11.86 -5.04 22.42
CA GLY A 37 -12.06 -4.32 23.66
C GLY A 37 -10.75 -3.86 24.31
N PRO A 38 -10.84 -3.05 25.37
CA PRO A 38 -9.69 -2.41 26.03
C PRO A 38 -8.87 -3.39 26.89
N ASP A 39 -7.68 -2.96 27.31
CA ASP A 39 -6.69 -3.81 28.00
C ASP A 39 -7.18 -4.35 29.34
N TRP A 40 -7.96 -3.53 30.05
CA TRP A 40 -8.53 -3.87 31.36
C TRP A 40 -9.76 -4.77 31.28
N ALA A 41 -10.33 -4.98 30.09
CA ALA A 41 -11.50 -5.83 29.93
C ALA A 41 -11.13 -7.31 30.05
N PRO A 42 -12.02 -8.16 30.61
CA PRO A 42 -11.81 -9.60 30.61
C PRO A 42 -11.76 -10.13 29.18
N ASP A 43 -11.11 -11.28 28.97
CA ASP A 43 -10.89 -11.84 27.63
C ASP A 43 -12.20 -12.07 26.86
N SER A 44 -13.31 -12.39 27.54
CA SER A 44 -14.63 -12.54 26.91
C SER A 44 -15.18 -11.26 26.27
N ALA A 45 -14.70 -10.09 26.69
CA ALA A 45 -15.05 -8.78 26.14
C ALA A 45 -13.91 -8.17 25.30
N LYS A 46 -12.66 -8.45 25.65
CA LYS A 46 -11.46 -7.94 24.97
C LYS A 46 -11.17 -8.68 23.66
N CYS A 47 -11.47 -9.97 23.57
CA CYS A 47 -11.07 -10.83 22.47
C CYS A 47 -12.26 -11.34 21.64
N LYS A 48 -12.08 -11.39 20.32
CA LYS A 48 -13.02 -12.05 19.41
C LYS A 48 -13.04 -13.57 19.64
N THR A 49 -14.23 -14.13 19.59
CA THR A 49 -14.47 -15.59 19.62
C THR A 49 -14.11 -16.22 18.27
N ALA A 50 -13.97 -17.55 18.23
CA ALA A 50 -13.70 -18.27 16.98
C ALA A 50 -14.74 -17.99 15.88
N SER A 51 -16.02 -17.83 16.25
CA SER A 51 -17.10 -17.51 15.31
C SER A 51 -16.98 -16.10 14.73
N GLU A 52 -16.65 -15.12 15.59
CA GLU A 52 -16.39 -13.74 15.15
C GLU A 52 -15.17 -13.70 14.21
N VAL A 53 -14.05 -14.34 14.56
CA VAL A 53 -12.87 -14.43 13.69
C VAL A 53 -13.20 -15.10 12.36
N GLN A 54 -14.01 -16.16 12.33
CA GLN A 54 -14.42 -16.82 11.09
C GLN A 54 -15.28 -15.91 10.20
N LYS A 55 -16.20 -15.13 10.79
CA LYS A 55 -17.00 -14.13 10.09
C LYS A 55 -16.11 -13.05 9.46
N ASP A 56 -15.14 -12.55 10.23
CA ASP A 56 -14.18 -11.54 9.76
C ASP A 56 -13.37 -12.03 8.55
N MET A 57 -12.89 -13.28 8.58
CA MET A 57 -12.12 -13.85 7.48
C MET A 57 -12.94 -13.95 6.18
N TYR A 58 -14.24 -14.24 6.27
CA TYR A 58 -15.12 -14.21 5.10
C TYR A 58 -15.33 -12.79 4.55
N ALA A 59 -15.49 -11.79 5.43
CA ALA A 59 -15.57 -10.39 5.00
C ALA A 59 -14.27 -9.93 4.32
N LEU A 60 -13.11 -10.28 4.90
CA LEU A 60 -11.80 -9.91 4.38
C LEU A 60 -11.49 -10.57 3.03
N LYS A 61 -12.00 -11.77 2.76
CA LYS A 61 -11.83 -12.44 1.46
C LYS A 61 -12.37 -11.61 0.28
N GLY A 62 -13.37 -10.77 0.53
CA GLY A 62 -13.94 -9.85 -0.45
C GLY A 62 -13.04 -8.67 -0.81
N VAL A 63 -11.94 -8.41 -0.07
CA VAL A 63 -11.04 -7.27 -0.31
C VAL A 63 -9.56 -7.65 -0.40
N THR A 64 -9.16 -8.84 0.05
CA THR A 64 -7.78 -9.31 0.01
C THR A 64 -7.69 -10.83 -0.05
N ASP A 65 -6.50 -11.33 -0.36
CA ASP A 65 -6.16 -12.76 -0.27
C ASP A 65 -5.18 -13.07 0.87
N LYS A 66 -4.70 -12.05 1.61
CA LYS A 66 -3.70 -12.20 2.68
C LYS A 66 -4.06 -11.34 3.89
N VAL A 67 -3.92 -11.90 5.09
CA VAL A 67 -4.02 -11.16 6.35
C VAL A 67 -2.71 -11.20 7.11
N ARG A 68 -2.37 -10.13 7.83
CA ARG A 68 -1.23 -10.07 8.77
C ARG A 68 -1.76 -9.91 10.18
N ILE A 69 -1.28 -10.73 11.12
CA ILE A 69 -1.58 -10.60 12.56
C ILE A 69 -0.32 -10.24 13.34
N TYR A 70 -0.45 -9.66 14.53
CA TYR A 70 0.65 -9.04 15.27
C TYR A 70 1.32 -9.96 16.29
N SER A 71 0.56 -10.90 16.86
CA SER A 71 0.98 -11.80 17.93
C SER A 71 0.33 -13.17 17.72
N LEU A 72 0.96 -14.24 18.19
CA LEU A 72 0.34 -15.55 18.27
C LEU A 72 -0.44 -15.74 19.58
N VAL A 73 0.04 -15.12 20.65
CA VAL A 73 -0.42 -15.33 22.03
C VAL A 73 -1.60 -14.43 22.41
N ASP A 74 -1.50 -13.13 22.13
CA ASP A 74 -2.53 -12.15 22.51
C ASP A 74 -3.90 -12.60 21.98
N CYS A 75 -4.96 -12.61 22.78
CA CYS A 75 -6.28 -13.12 22.37
C CYS A 75 -6.28 -14.48 21.63
N ASN A 76 -5.26 -15.32 21.83
CA ASN A 76 -5.09 -16.59 21.13
C ASN A 76 -5.15 -16.46 19.59
N GLN A 77 -4.71 -15.32 19.01
CA GLN A 77 -5.05 -14.95 17.62
C GLN A 77 -4.69 -16.05 16.62
N ALA A 78 -3.47 -16.57 16.66
CA ALA A 78 -3.00 -17.50 15.63
C ALA A 78 -3.78 -18.84 15.62
N GLU A 79 -4.16 -19.36 16.77
CA GLU A 79 -4.92 -20.63 16.85
C GLU A 79 -6.36 -20.45 16.33
N LEU A 80 -6.91 -19.23 16.38
CA LEU A 80 -8.23 -18.90 15.83
C LEU A 80 -8.16 -18.50 14.35
N VAL A 81 -7.18 -17.68 13.97
CA VAL A 81 -7.06 -17.08 12.64
C VAL A 81 -6.60 -18.09 11.59
N LEU A 82 -5.64 -18.96 11.90
CA LEU A 82 -5.12 -19.93 10.93
C LEU A 82 -6.21 -20.84 10.32
N PRO A 83 -7.05 -21.54 11.12
CA PRO A 83 -8.14 -22.33 10.56
C PRO A 83 -9.21 -21.46 9.89
N ALA A 84 -9.56 -20.31 10.46
CA ALA A 84 -10.56 -19.41 9.90
C ALA A 84 -10.17 -18.86 8.52
N ALA A 85 -8.91 -18.43 8.38
CA ALA A 85 -8.33 -17.96 7.13
C ALA A 85 -8.27 -19.08 6.10
N LYS A 86 -7.88 -20.30 6.50
CA LYS A 86 -7.90 -21.47 5.60
C LYS A 86 -9.30 -21.75 5.05
N ASN A 87 -10.32 -21.73 5.91
CA ASN A 87 -11.72 -21.93 5.50
C ASN A 87 -12.22 -20.83 4.55
N ALA A 88 -11.76 -19.59 4.72
CA ALA A 88 -12.08 -18.48 3.81
C ALA A 88 -11.21 -18.44 2.54
N GLY A 89 -10.21 -19.31 2.41
CA GLY A 89 -9.26 -19.27 1.28
C GLY A 89 -8.29 -18.09 1.33
N LEU A 90 -7.92 -17.64 2.54
CA LEU A 90 -6.93 -16.60 2.82
C LEU A 90 -5.58 -17.20 3.23
N LYS A 91 -4.52 -16.43 3.00
CA LYS A 91 -3.17 -16.68 3.51
C LYS A 91 -2.89 -15.79 4.72
N VAL A 92 -1.97 -16.22 5.60
CA VAL A 92 -1.66 -15.55 6.86
C VAL A 92 -0.17 -15.25 6.97
N HIS A 93 0.14 -14.00 7.27
CA HIS A 93 1.43 -13.55 7.74
C HIS A 93 1.40 -13.44 9.27
N LEU A 94 2.27 -14.18 9.94
CA LEU A 94 2.25 -14.31 11.39
C LEU A 94 3.19 -13.28 12.03
N GLY A 95 2.73 -12.68 13.12
CA GLY A 95 3.54 -11.83 13.98
C GLY A 95 4.00 -12.55 15.22
N ILE A 96 5.29 -12.42 15.52
CA ILE A 96 5.91 -12.80 16.77
C ILE A 96 6.17 -11.50 17.52
N TRP A 97 5.32 -11.18 18.49
CA TRP A 97 5.47 -9.94 19.27
C TRP A 97 6.73 -10.01 20.13
N THR A 98 7.52 -8.95 20.14
CA THR A 98 8.74 -8.88 20.97
C THR A 98 8.73 -7.62 21.80
N THR A 99 9.37 -7.70 22.96
CA THR A 99 9.52 -6.60 23.92
C THR A 99 10.95 -6.57 24.43
N LYS A 100 11.24 -5.64 25.36
CA LYS A 100 12.51 -5.61 26.10
C LYS A 100 12.78 -6.90 26.88
N SER A 101 11.74 -7.64 27.28
CA SER A 101 11.89 -8.92 27.98
C SER A 101 11.87 -10.07 26.99
N HIS A 102 12.95 -10.86 27.02
CA HIS A 102 13.07 -12.07 26.21
C HIS A 102 11.97 -13.11 26.52
N ASP A 103 11.35 -13.06 27.71
CA ASP A 103 10.26 -13.97 28.08
C ASP A 103 9.07 -13.88 27.13
N TYR A 104 8.78 -12.70 26.58
CA TYR A 104 7.70 -12.55 25.59
C TYR A 104 8.02 -13.31 24.30
N LEU A 105 9.28 -13.27 23.83
CA LEU A 105 9.70 -14.07 22.68
C LEU A 105 9.53 -15.56 22.97
N LEU A 106 9.92 -16.01 24.16
CA LEU A 106 9.80 -17.42 24.55
C LEU A 106 8.34 -17.89 24.59
N GLN A 107 7.42 -17.05 25.05
CA GLN A 107 5.98 -17.35 25.04
C GLN A 107 5.44 -17.45 23.61
N GLU A 108 5.78 -16.51 22.74
CA GLU A 108 5.39 -16.54 21.32
C GLU A 108 5.99 -17.77 20.61
N LYS A 109 7.26 -18.09 20.88
CA LYS A 109 7.94 -19.28 20.35
C LYS A 109 7.29 -20.58 20.83
N ALA A 110 6.88 -20.66 22.10
CA ALA A 110 6.15 -21.81 22.62
C ALA A 110 4.78 -21.96 21.95
N LYS A 111 4.08 -20.85 21.69
CA LYS A 111 2.83 -20.87 20.93
C LYS A 111 3.06 -21.34 19.50
N LEU A 112 4.09 -20.83 18.83
CA LEU A 112 4.50 -21.25 17.49
C LEU A 112 4.80 -22.76 17.43
N ALA A 113 5.49 -23.29 18.43
CA ALA A 113 5.75 -24.73 18.57
C ALA A 113 4.44 -25.52 18.60
N GLY A 114 3.49 -25.11 19.45
CA GLY A 114 2.17 -25.74 19.54
C GLY A 114 1.37 -25.68 18.24
N LEU A 115 1.44 -24.59 17.48
CA LEU A 115 0.79 -24.48 16.17
C LEU A 115 1.40 -25.45 15.14
N ILE A 116 2.73 -25.63 15.16
CA ILE A 116 3.44 -26.59 14.31
C ILE A 116 3.06 -28.02 14.69
N ASP A 117 3.10 -28.34 15.99
CA ASP A 117 2.82 -29.69 16.52
C ASP A 117 1.38 -30.13 16.25
N LYS A 118 0.42 -29.19 16.35
CA LYS A 118 -1.00 -29.42 16.03
C LYS A 118 -1.29 -29.46 14.51
N GLY A 119 -0.29 -29.19 13.66
CA GLY A 119 -0.48 -29.12 12.20
C GLY A 119 -1.27 -27.91 11.71
N LEU A 120 -1.45 -26.87 12.54
CA LEU A 120 -2.10 -25.61 12.15
C LEU A 120 -1.16 -24.72 11.33
N TYR A 121 0.16 -24.88 11.52
CA TYR A 121 1.16 -24.24 10.67
C TYR A 121 1.34 -25.03 9.36
N ASP A 122 0.60 -24.62 8.33
CA ASP A 122 0.64 -25.23 7.00
C ASP A 122 0.94 -24.24 5.87
N ASN A 123 0.65 -24.61 4.62
CA ASN A 123 0.92 -23.82 3.42
C ASN A 123 0.08 -22.53 3.32
N ASN A 124 -0.85 -22.26 4.25
CA ASN A 124 -1.52 -20.98 4.36
C ASN A 124 -0.67 -19.93 5.11
N VAL A 125 0.40 -20.32 5.82
CA VAL A 125 1.36 -19.40 6.43
C VAL A 125 2.41 -18.99 5.39
N ILE A 126 2.51 -17.68 5.10
CA ILE A 126 3.33 -17.15 3.99
C ILE A 126 4.55 -16.33 4.44
N GLY A 127 4.62 -15.97 5.72
CA GLY A 127 5.69 -15.15 6.25
C GLY A 127 5.57 -15.00 7.77
N LEU A 128 6.70 -14.68 8.40
CA LEU A 128 6.77 -14.30 9.81
C LEU A 128 7.47 -12.95 9.92
N HIS A 129 6.97 -12.07 10.78
CA HIS A 129 7.76 -10.97 11.32
C HIS A 129 8.07 -11.22 12.80
N VAL A 130 9.31 -10.92 13.19
CA VAL A 130 9.78 -11.03 14.57
C VAL A 130 10.01 -9.63 15.10
N GLY A 131 9.08 -9.17 15.92
CA GLY A 131 8.96 -7.77 16.30
C GLY A 131 8.20 -6.94 15.26
N SER A 132 7.47 -5.96 15.78
CA SER A 132 6.81 -4.89 15.04
C SER A 132 7.11 -3.62 15.80
N GLU A 133 7.93 -2.71 15.25
CA GLU A 133 8.34 -1.44 15.90
C GLU A 133 9.07 -1.61 17.24
N THR A 134 9.64 -2.78 17.53
CA THR A 134 10.27 -3.02 18.83
C THR A 134 11.53 -2.17 19.01
N ILE A 135 12.23 -1.84 17.91
CA ILE A 135 13.39 -0.94 17.95
C ILE A 135 12.91 0.51 18.03
N TYR A 136 11.89 0.89 17.26
CA TYR A 136 11.28 2.22 17.33
C TYR A 136 10.72 2.55 18.72
N ARG A 137 10.14 1.59 19.43
CA ARG A 137 9.69 1.73 20.82
C ARG A 137 10.84 1.76 21.84
N GLU A 138 12.09 1.73 21.38
CA GLU A 138 13.31 1.76 22.20
C GLU A 138 13.39 0.62 23.23
N GLU A 139 12.71 -0.49 22.96
CA GLU A 139 12.67 -1.63 23.87
C GLU A 139 13.89 -2.54 23.72
N ILE A 140 14.40 -2.67 22.50
CA ILE A 140 15.61 -3.43 22.15
C ILE A 140 16.38 -2.71 21.04
N ASP A 141 17.67 -3.01 20.90
CA ASP A 141 18.47 -2.53 19.79
C ASP A 141 18.39 -3.45 18.55
N ALA A 142 18.97 -3.00 17.43
CA ALA A 142 18.97 -3.76 16.18
C ALA A 142 19.69 -5.12 16.29
N ASN A 143 20.74 -5.23 17.11
CA ASN A 143 21.48 -6.48 17.29
C ASN A 143 20.63 -7.52 18.03
N THR A 144 19.92 -7.08 19.06
CA THR A 144 18.97 -7.91 19.82
C THR A 144 17.81 -8.35 18.94
N ALA A 145 17.25 -7.44 18.13
CA ALA A 145 16.20 -7.78 17.17
C ALA A 145 16.67 -8.85 16.15
N ILE A 146 17.89 -8.72 15.62
CA ILE A 146 18.49 -9.73 14.72
C ILE A 146 18.68 -11.07 15.45
N SER A 147 19.10 -11.05 16.71
CA SER A 147 19.22 -12.26 17.53
C SER A 147 17.89 -12.99 17.66
N TYR A 148 16.81 -12.28 18.02
CA TYR A 148 15.47 -12.84 18.13
C TYR A 148 14.96 -13.40 16.80
N LEU A 149 15.18 -12.67 15.70
CA LEU A 149 14.85 -13.14 14.36
C LEU A 149 15.58 -14.44 14.02
N ASN A 150 16.89 -14.52 14.30
CA ASN A 150 17.68 -15.71 14.04
C ASN A 150 17.25 -16.90 14.89
N GLU A 151 16.83 -16.67 16.14
CA GLU A 151 16.29 -17.72 16.99
C GLU A 151 15.00 -18.33 16.42
N ILE A 152 14.02 -17.49 16.05
CA ILE A 152 12.76 -17.97 15.45
C ILE A 152 13.02 -18.64 14.10
N ARG A 153 13.85 -18.03 13.25
CA ARG A 153 14.22 -18.59 11.95
C ARG A 153 14.87 -19.97 12.09
N SER A 154 15.85 -20.10 12.99
CA SER A 154 16.53 -21.39 13.24
C SER A 154 15.57 -22.42 13.79
N TYR A 155 14.66 -22.00 14.67
CA TYR A 155 13.63 -22.86 15.22
C TYR A 155 12.69 -23.42 14.15
N ILE A 156 12.08 -22.57 13.31
CA ILE A 156 11.14 -23.08 12.29
C ILE A 156 11.86 -23.96 11.25
N ARG A 157 13.13 -23.64 10.92
CA ARG A 157 13.95 -24.46 10.02
C ARG A 157 14.28 -25.82 10.62
N SER A 158 14.58 -25.90 11.92
CA SER A 158 14.80 -27.19 12.60
C SER A 158 13.54 -28.07 12.64
N ARG A 159 12.36 -27.44 12.53
CA ARG A 159 11.06 -28.11 12.35
C ARG A 159 10.69 -28.37 10.88
N GLY A 160 11.63 -28.20 9.94
CA GLY A 160 11.42 -28.45 8.51
C GLY A 160 10.58 -27.39 7.77
N LYS A 161 10.45 -26.17 8.32
CA LYS A 161 9.70 -25.07 7.70
C LYS A 161 10.67 -24.01 7.15
N ASN A 162 10.44 -23.60 5.90
CA ASN A 162 11.28 -22.63 5.17
C ASN A 162 10.61 -21.27 4.94
N THR A 163 9.57 -20.96 5.71
CA THR A 163 8.81 -19.72 5.59
C THR A 163 9.73 -18.51 5.82
N PRO A 164 9.64 -17.45 5.00
CA PRO A 164 10.54 -16.30 5.11
C PRO A 164 10.25 -15.47 6.37
N VAL A 165 11.32 -14.94 6.99
CA VAL A 165 11.29 -14.21 8.25
C VAL A 165 11.86 -12.80 8.08
N THR A 166 11.18 -11.80 8.63
CA THR A 166 11.59 -10.38 8.65
C THR A 166 11.52 -9.80 10.06
N ILE A 167 12.04 -8.58 10.23
CA ILE A 167 11.68 -7.65 11.32
C ILE A 167 10.80 -6.57 10.70
N ALA A 168 9.66 -6.26 11.30
CA ALA A 168 8.82 -5.14 10.89
C ALA A 168 9.14 -3.94 11.80
N ASP A 169 9.49 -2.79 11.24
CA ASP A 169 9.79 -1.58 12.01
C ASP A 169 9.53 -0.32 11.16
N VAL A 170 9.55 0.87 11.75
CA VAL A 170 9.40 2.11 10.96
C VAL A 170 10.55 2.27 9.98
N ILE A 171 10.30 2.96 8.87
CA ILE A 171 11.30 3.09 7.80
C ILE A 171 12.62 3.71 8.28
N ASP A 172 12.57 4.64 9.24
CA ASP A 172 13.75 5.32 9.79
C ASP A 172 14.68 4.37 10.54
N ILE A 173 14.16 3.29 11.13
CA ILE A 173 14.98 2.28 11.79
C ILE A 173 15.85 1.55 10.77
N TYR A 174 15.34 1.25 9.57
CA TYR A 174 16.14 0.68 8.49
C TYR A 174 17.18 1.65 7.93
N TYR A 175 16.94 2.97 8.01
CA TYR A 175 17.94 3.98 7.67
C TYR A 175 19.08 4.05 8.67
N ALA A 176 18.76 4.02 9.96
CA ALA A 176 19.75 4.04 11.02
C ALA A 176 20.51 2.71 11.16
N ASN A 177 19.91 1.59 10.76
CA ASN A 177 20.42 0.24 11.02
C ASN A 177 20.45 -0.63 9.76
N GLN A 178 21.30 -0.31 8.78
CA GLN A 178 21.36 -1.04 7.51
C GLN A 178 21.72 -2.53 7.65
N GLN A 179 22.33 -2.95 8.77
CA GLN A 179 22.56 -4.37 9.07
C GLN A 179 21.27 -5.20 9.14
N LEU A 180 20.11 -4.56 9.39
CA LEU A 180 18.81 -5.21 9.33
C LEU A 180 18.52 -5.75 7.92
N ILE A 181 18.89 -5.01 6.87
CA ILE A 181 18.66 -5.40 5.46
C ILE A 181 19.34 -6.73 5.14
N ASP A 182 20.54 -6.94 5.68
CA ASP A 182 21.30 -8.17 5.48
C ASP A 182 20.73 -9.34 6.28
N ALA A 183 20.18 -9.07 7.46
CA ALA A 183 19.65 -10.10 8.36
C ALA A 183 18.30 -10.69 7.92
N VAL A 184 17.40 -9.88 7.38
CA VAL A 184 16.02 -10.28 7.05
C VAL A 184 15.92 -11.02 5.70
N ASP A 185 14.92 -11.87 5.50
CA ASP A 185 14.69 -12.53 4.20
C ASP A 185 14.11 -11.56 3.15
N TYR A 186 13.34 -10.58 3.60
CA TYR A 186 12.83 -9.42 2.86
C TYR A 186 12.70 -8.25 3.83
N ILE A 187 12.72 -7.02 3.33
CA ILE A 187 12.59 -5.81 4.15
C ILE A 187 11.11 -5.59 4.45
N SER A 188 10.77 -5.29 5.70
CA SER A 188 9.39 -4.98 6.11
C SER A 188 9.36 -3.67 6.87
N VAL A 189 8.68 -2.67 6.32
CA VAL A 189 8.63 -1.32 6.91
C VAL A 189 7.21 -0.84 7.18
N ASN A 190 7.02 -0.20 8.33
CA ASN A 190 5.84 0.58 8.63
C ASN A 190 6.05 2.00 8.09
N GLN A 191 5.12 2.47 7.25
CA GLN A 191 5.22 3.80 6.64
C GLN A 191 3.85 4.45 6.55
N PHE A 192 3.67 5.53 7.31
CA PHE A 192 2.42 6.29 7.37
C PHE A 192 2.69 7.78 7.07
N SER A 193 2.48 8.20 5.82
CA SER A 193 2.47 9.64 5.50
C SER A 193 1.40 10.41 6.29
N PHE A 194 0.36 9.71 6.76
CA PHE A 194 -0.64 10.23 7.70
C PHE A 194 -0.01 10.79 8.99
N TRP A 195 0.94 10.07 9.60
CA TRP A 195 1.63 10.51 10.81
C TRP A 195 2.75 11.53 10.54
N GLU A 196 3.05 11.78 9.26
CA GLU A 196 3.98 12.82 8.81
C GLU A 196 3.26 14.13 8.45
N ARG A 197 1.97 14.28 8.85
CA ARG A 197 1.12 15.45 8.58
C ARG A 197 0.95 15.77 7.09
N SER A 198 1.06 14.75 6.25
CA SER A 198 0.96 14.94 4.81
C SER A 198 -0.42 15.45 4.40
N ASP A 199 -0.47 16.34 3.42
CA ASP A 199 -1.72 16.59 2.69
C ASP A 199 -2.14 15.32 1.94
N VAL A 200 -3.44 15.03 1.87
CA VAL A 200 -3.91 13.80 1.21
C VAL A 200 -3.49 13.73 -0.27
N ASN A 201 -3.35 14.87 -0.94
CA ASN A 201 -2.90 14.97 -2.33
C ASN A 201 -1.40 14.63 -2.50
N GLU A 202 -0.64 14.58 -1.40
CA GLU A 202 0.78 14.21 -1.38
C GLU A 202 1.04 12.87 -0.68
N GLY A 203 0.04 12.27 0.00
CA GLY A 203 0.28 11.14 0.89
C GLY A 203 0.97 9.95 0.21
N ALA A 204 0.58 9.60 -1.02
CA ALA A 204 1.21 8.53 -1.79
C ALA A 204 2.60 8.92 -2.32
N ALA A 205 2.77 10.16 -2.79
CA ALA A 205 4.05 10.71 -3.23
C ALA A 205 5.09 10.75 -2.11
N VAL A 206 4.71 11.22 -0.92
CA VAL A 206 5.54 11.21 0.30
C VAL A 206 5.94 9.78 0.65
N THR A 207 5.00 8.83 0.57
CA THR A 207 5.32 7.42 0.83
C THR A 207 6.36 6.87 -0.17
N LEU A 208 6.23 7.19 -1.45
CA LEU A 208 7.19 6.80 -2.47
C LEU A 208 8.56 7.48 -2.25
N ASP A 209 8.57 8.77 -1.95
CA ASP A 209 9.78 9.53 -1.63
C ASP A 209 10.52 8.92 -0.44
N ARG A 210 9.78 8.59 0.61
CA ARG A 210 10.30 7.91 1.80
C ARG A 210 10.83 6.53 1.48
N LEU A 211 10.45 5.85 0.39
CA LEU A 211 10.99 4.55 0.00
C LEU A 211 12.21 4.63 -0.94
N LYS A 212 12.51 5.78 -1.56
CA LYS A 212 13.49 5.90 -2.66
C LYS A 212 14.87 5.30 -2.34
N SER A 213 15.50 5.72 -1.24
CA SER A 213 16.84 5.25 -0.88
C SER A 213 16.83 3.78 -0.43
N LEU A 214 15.79 3.35 0.27
CA LEU A 214 15.62 1.97 0.71
C LEU A 214 15.47 1.02 -0.49
N ARG A 215 14.76 1.42 -1.55
CA ARG A 215 14.65 0.63 -2.80
C ARG A 215 16.01 0.38 -3.45
N VAL A 216 16.88 1.40 -3.45
CA VAL A 216 18.26 1.25 -3.97
C VAL A 216 19.05 0.26 -3.11
N ALA A 217 18.98 0.37 -1.79
CA ALA A 217 19.66 -0.55 -0.88
C ALA A 217 19.13 -1.98 -1.04
N ALA A 218 17.82 -2.15 -1.13
CA ALA A 218 17.15 -3.43 -1.33
C ALA A 218 17.56 -4.10 -2.65
N ALA A 219 17.57 -3.34 -3.76
CA ALA A 219 17.97 -3.83 -5.07
C ALA A 219 19.42 -4.34 -5.08
N LYS A 220 20.35 -3.60 -4.44
CA LYS A 220 21.76 -4.03 -4.30
C LYS A 220 21.93 -5.36 -3.55
N LYS A 221 20.97 -5.70 -2.69
CA LYS A 221 20.96 -6.92 -1.86
C LYS A 221 19.98 -7.98 -2.36
N ASN A 222 19.35 -7.75 -3.52
CA ASN A 222 18.28 -8.59 -4.08
C ASN A 222 17.16 -8.89 -3.06
N LYS A 223 16.78 -7.89 -2.26
CA LYS A 223 15.71 -7.97 -1.26
C LYS A 223 14.44 -7.32 -1.80
N LYS A 224 13.30 -7.94 -1.53
CA LYS A 224 12.00 -7.31 -1.70
C LYS A 224 11.70 -6.38 -0.53
N ILE A 225 10.90 -5.35 -0.78
CA ILE A 225 10.32 -4.50 0.26
C ILE A 225 8.83 -4.84 0.37
N VAL A 226 8.38 -5.03 1.60
CA VAL A 226 6.97 -5.14 1.99
C VAL A 226 6.66 -3.97 2.90
N ILE A 227 5.60 -3.22 2.59
CA ILE A 227 5.12 -2.17 3.50
C ILE A 227 4.18 -2.84 4.50
N SER A 228 4.68 -3.21 5.68
CA SER A 228 3.92 -3.98 6.66
C SER A 228 2.72 -3.23 7.21
N GLU A 229 2.77 -1.91 7.26
CA GLU A 229 1.66 -1.08 7.73
C GLU A 229 1.65 0.25 6.98
N VAL A 230 0.49 0.55 6.39
CA VAL A 230 0.19 1.80 5.69
C VAL A 230 -1.32 2.02 5.73
N GLY A 231 -1.76 3.25 5.95
CA GLY A 231 -3.18 3.56 6.02
C GLY A 231 -3.44 5.04 6.26
N TRP A 232 -4.73 5.39 6.26
CA TRP A 232 -5.21 6.74 6.52
C TRP A 232 -6.48 6.66 7.35
N SER A 233 -6.60 7.47 8.40
CA SER A 233 -7.80 7.47 9.23
C SER A 233 -8.95 8.23 8.58
N SER A 234 -10.18 7.73 8.72
CA SER A 234 -11.38 8.42 8.24
C SER A 234 -12.03 9.35 9.27
N GLY A 235 -11.53 9.40 10.51
CA GLY A 235 -12.16 10.16 11.58
C GLY A 235 -11.21 10.50 12.73
N GLY A 236 -11.70 11.26 13.70
CA GLY A 236 -10.90 11.77 14.82
C GLY A 236 -9.98 12.93 14.42
N SER A 237 -9.25 13.46 15.41
CA SER A 237 -8.25 14.51 15.19
C SER A 237 -7.00 14.30 16.05
N ASP A 238 -5.83 14.66 15.53
CA ASP A 238 -4.60 14.81 16.30
C ASP A 238 -3.70 15.87 15.63
N PRO A 239 -3.12 16.85 16.36
CA PRO A 239 -2.26 17.88 15.79
C PRO A 239 -0.99 17.36 15.10
N ALA A 240 -0.58 16.12 15.43
CA ALA A 240 0.55 15.45 14.82
C ALA A 240 0.17 14.62 13.57
N ALA A 241 -1.11 14.53 13.23
CA ALA A 241 -1.60 13.74 12.10
C ALA A 241 -2.07 14.59 10.92
N ALA A 242 -2.21 13.94 9.77
CA ALA A 242 -2.92 14.48 8.61
C ALA A 242 -4.43 14.59 8.88
N VAL A 243 -5.13 15.36 8.05
CA VAL A 243 -6.58 15.54 8.16
C VAL A 243 -7.31 14.21 7.90
N ALA A 244 -8.00 13.71 8.91
CA ALA A 244 -8.76 12.46 8.87
C ALA A 244 -10.22 12.71 8.45
N THR A 245 -10.61 12.22 7.27
CA THR A 245 -12.00 12.24 6.79
C THR A 245 -12.26 11.02 5.91
N PRO A 246 -13.52 10.59 5.72
CA PRO A 246 -13.83 9.48 4.82
C PRO A 246 -13.38 9.75 3.38
N ALA A 247 -13.51 11.00 2.92
CA ALA A 247 -13.03 11.42 1.60
C ALA A 247 -11.51 11.30 1.49
N ASN A 248 -10.76 11.72 2.50
CA ASN A 248 -9.30 11.62 2.49
C ASN A 248 -8.81 10.17 2.57
N GLN A 249 -9.47 9.33 3.37
CA GLN A 249 -9.15 7.89 3.42
C GLN A 249 -9.34 7.22 2.05
N ALA A 250 -10.45 7.50 1.36
CA ALA A 250 -10.71 6.95 0.03
C ALA A 250 -9.72 7.47 -1.02
N LYS A 251 -9.42 8.78 -1.00
CA LYS A 251 -8.44 9.38 -1.91
C LYS A 251 -7.04 8.81 -1.70
N PHE A 252 -6.56 8.77 -0.45
CA PHE A 252 -5.25 8.19 -0.15
C PHE A 252 -5.19 6.72 -0.58
N PHE A 253 -6.22 5.92 -0.29
CA PHE A 253 -6.25 4.52 -0.73
C PHE A 253 -6.14 4.39 -2.25
N SER A 254 -6.93 5.16 -3.02
CA SER A 254 -6.88 5.16 -4.48
C SER A 254 -5.49 5.53 -5.01
N ASP A 255 -4.92 6.64 -4.53
CA ASP A 255 -3.62 7.14 -4.99
C ASP A 255 -2.47 6.19 -4.60
N PHE A 256 -2.48 5.71 -3.36
CA PHE A 256 -1.49 4.77 -2.83
C PHE A 256 -1.56 3.42 -3.55
N PHE A 257 -2.76 2.89 -3.79
CA PHE A 257 -2.93 1.60 -4.46
C PHE A 257 -2.32 1.61 -5.86
N GLN A 258 -2.56 2.67 -6.63
CA GLN A 258 -2.01 2.85 -7.98
C GLN A 258 -0.49 2.98 -7.94
N MET A 259 0.03 3.81 -7.03
CA MET A 259 1.47 3.96 -6.80
C MET A 259 2.10 2.60 -6.47
N ALA A 260 1.58 1.91 -5.46
CA ALA A 260 2.10 0.64 -4.98
C ALA A 260 2.11 -0.43 -6.07
N ARG A 261 1.02 -0.55 -6.82
CA ARG A 261 0.93 -1.48 -7.96
C ARG A 261 1.96 -1.14 -9.04
N SER A 262 2.12 0.13 -9.38
CA SER A 262 3.03 0.55 -10.47
C SER A 262 4.51 0.27 -10.17
N HIS A 263 4.87 0.21 -8.89
CA HIS A 263 6.21 -0.16 -8.40
C HIS A 263 6.31 -1.61 -7.90
N ASN A 264 5.23 -2.39 -8.03
CA ASN A 264 5.15 -3.78 -7.57
C ASN A 264 5.47 -3.93 -6.06
N PHE A 265 4.96 -3.02 -5.24
CA PHE A 265 5.03 -3.14 -3.78
C PHE A 265 3.96 -4.10 -3.25
N ASP A 266 4.40 -5.08 -2.47
CA ASP A 266 3.53 -5.78 -1.54
C ASP A 266 3.31 -4.90 -0.30
N TYR A 267 2.09 -4.84 0.22
CA TYR A 267 1.78 -4.10 1.44
C TYR A 267 0.63 -4.73 2.21
N TYR A 268 0.50 -4.36 3.49
CA TYR A 268 -0.68 -4.63 4.30
C TYR A 268 -1.35 -3.32 4.73
N TRP A 269 -2.60 -3.14 4.31
CA TRP A 269 -3.38 -1.98 4.74
C TRP A 269 -3.64 -2.04 6.25
N TYR A 270 -3.34 -0.95 6.95
CA TYR A 270 -3.65 -0.75 8.34
C TYR A 270 -4.98 0.01 8.44
N VAL A 271 -6.08 -0.60 8.87
CA VAL A 271 -6.26 -1.99 9.37
C VAL A 271 -7.61 -2.53 8.88
N ALA A 272 -7.92 -3.80 9.13
CA ALA A 272 -9.18 -4.42 8.71
C ALA A 272 -10.42 -3.69 9.23
N PHE A 273 -10.53 -3.55 10.56
CA PHE A 273 -11.72 -3.04 11.24
C PHE A 273 -11.38 -1.80 12.06
N ASP A 274 -12.29 -0.83 12.10
CA ASP A 274 -12.27 0.26 13.07
C ASP A 274 -12.20 -0.33 14.49
N SER A 275 -11.66 0.43 15.45
CA SER A 275 -11.36 -0.09 16.80
C SER A 275 -11.42 1.01 17.85
N LYS A 276 -12.61 1.27 18.38
CA LYS A 276 -12.87 2.36 19.36
C LYS A 276 -12.15 2.13 20.68
N TRP A 277 -11.92 0.87 21.05
CA TRP A 277 -11.18 0.51 22.26
C TRP A 277 -9.75 1.07 22.32
N ARG A 278 -9.12 1.38 21.17
CA ARG A 278 -7.78 1.99 21.13
C ARG A 278 -7.77 3.36 21.79
N VAL A 279 -8.82 4.16 21.57
CA VAL A 279 -9.01 5.46 22.23
C VAL A 279 -9.30 5.25 23.72
N THR A 280 -10.11 4.24 24.07
CA THR A 280 -10.37 3.89 25.48
C THR A 280 -9.10 3.46 26.23
N ASN A 281 -8.11 2.90 25.53
CA ASN A 281 -6.78 2.59 26.05
C ASN A 281 -5.83 3.81 26.10
N GLY A 282 -6.32 5.02 25.83
CA GLY A 282 -5.51 6.24 25.83
C GLY A 282 -4.84 6.55 24.49
N GLY A 283 -5.16 5.80 23.42
CA GLY A 283 -4.72 6.10 22.06
C GLY A 283 -5.36 7.38 21.50
N LYS A 284 -4.81 7.86 20.37
CA LYS A 284 -5.30 9.08 19.72
C LYS A 284 -6.66 8.84 19.08
N GLU A 285 -7.51 9.88 19.01
CA GLU A 285 -8.85 9.78 18.41
C GLU A 285 -8.80 9.17 16.99
N VAL A 286 -7.82 9.58 16.20
CA VAL A 286 -7.61 9.11 14.83
C VAL A 286 -7.35 7.60 14.73
N GLU A 287 -6.85 6.95 15.77
CA GLU A 287 -6.52 5.52 15.75
C GLU A 287 -7.76 4.62 15.69
N ALA A 288 -8.93 5.14 16.07
CA ALA A 288 -10.16 4.36 16.05
C ALA A 288 -10.72 4.10 14.65
N ASP A 289 -10.32 4.89 13.64
CA ASP A 289 -11.05 5.01 12.37
C ASP A 289 -10.20 4.67 11.12
N PHE A 290 -9.15 3.85 11.26
CA PHE A 290 -8.31 3.36 10.15
C PHE A 290 -8.89 2.18 9.36
N GLY A 291 -9.96 1.57 9.85
CA GLY A 291 -10.59 0.39 9.28
C GLY A 291 -11.08 0.59 7.85
N ILE A 292 -11.14 -0.53 7.11
CA ILE A 292 -11.91 -0.66 5.86
C ILE A 292 -13.38 -0.98 6.20
N PHE A 293 -13.57 -1.73 7.27
CA PHE A 293 -14.85 -2.11 7.85
C PHE A 293 -15.05 -1.39 9.19
N LYS A 294 -16.30 -1.21 9.59
CA LYS A 294 -16.69 -0.83 10.95
C LYS A 294 -16.56 -2.04 11.89
N GLU A 295 -16.68 -1.82 13.20
CA GLU A 295 -16.62 -2.90 14.22
C GLU A 295 -17.71 -3.97 14.07
N ASP A 296 -18.80 -3.69 13.35
CA ASP A 296 -19.91 -4.63 13.08
C ASP A 296 -19.75 -5.43 11.77
N ASP A 297 -18.58 -5.33 11.14
CA ASP A 297 -18.18 -5.94 9.87
C ASP A 297 -18.82 -5.31 8.62
N THR A 298 -19.52 -4.18 8.79
CA THR A 298 -20.04 -3.41 7.65
C THR A 298 -18.92 -2.67 6.96
N MET A 299 -18.76 -2.85 5.65
CA MET A 299 -17.82 -2.06 4.85
C MET A 299 -18.16 -0.57 4.94
N LYS A 300 -17.16 0.28 5.13
CA LYS A 300 -17.40 1.73 5.23
C LYS A 300 -17.84 2.29 3.88
N SER A 301 -18.74 3.26 3.92
CA SER A 301 -19.37 3.85 2.73
C SER A 301 -18.40 4.62 1.83
N ASN A 302 -17.20 4.96 2.30
CA ASN A 302 -16.13 5.53 1.48
C ASN A 302 -15.31 4.48 0.71
N PHE A 303 -15.47 3.19 1.02
CA PHE A 303 -14.89 2.07 0.25
C PHE A 303 -15.92 1.41 -0.67
N GLN A 304 -17.15 1.20 -0.21
CA GLN A 304 -18.17 0.45 -0.96
C GLN A 304 -18.42 0.94 -2.41
N PRO A 305 -18.50 2.26 -2.71
CA PRO A 305 -18.67 2.75 -4.08
C PRO A 305 -17.35 2.97 -4.81
N LEU A 306 -16.20 2.75 -4.15
CA LEU A 306 -14.91 3.14 -4.68
C LEU A 306 -14.53 2.24 -5.85
N THR A 307 -14.40 2.86 -7.02
CA THR A 307 -13.89 2.21 -8.22
C THR A 307 -12.50 2.75 -8.52
N ILE A 308 -11.49 1.91 -8.44
CA ILE A 308 -10.13 2.27 -8.80
C ILE A 308 -9.93 1.98 -10.29
N GLY A 309 -9.83 3.05 -11.09
CA GLY A 309 -9.56 2.97 -12.52
C GLY A 309 -8.08 2.71 -12.79
N TRP A 310 -7.77 1.94 -13.84
CA TRP A 310 -6.40 1.61 -14.21
C TRP A 310 -5.78 2.67 -15.11
N LYS A 311 -4.53 3.04 -14.82
CA LYS A 311 -3.73 3.92 -15.67
C LYS A 311 -2.56 3.12 -16.19
N ASP A 312 -2.55 2.85 -17.48
CA ASP A 312 -1.40 2.18 -18.06
C ASP A 312 -0.20 3.13 -18.11
N PRO A 313 1.03 2.64 -17.84
CA PRO A 313 2.22 3.45 -17.96
C PRO A 313 2.49 3.76 -19.44
N ARG A 314 2.96 4.98 -19.69
CA ARG A 314 3.30 5.51 -21.02
C ARG A 314 4.61 6.27 -20.97
N ALA A 315 5.33 6.30 -22.07
CA ALA A 315 6.42 7.24 -22.29
C ALA A 315 6.01 8.24 -23.38
N LEU A 316 6.52 9.46 -23.27
CA LEU A 316 6.22 10.55 -24.20
C LEU A 316 7.50 10.92 -24.95
N ARG A 317 7.59 10.48 -26.21
CA ARG A 317 8.74 10.77 -27.07
C ARG A 317 8.42 11.96 -27.97
N ASN A 318 9.25 12.99 -27.94
CA ASN A 318 9.10 14.17 -28.78
C ASN A 318 9.48 13.85 -30.24
N ALA A 319 8.71 14.37 -31.20
CA ALA A 319 8.91 14.10 -32.62
C ALA A 319 10.16 14.80 -33.18
N GLY A 320 10.47 16.01 -32.72
CA GLY A 320 11.62 16.79 -33.16
C GLY A 320 12.93 16.25 -32.56
N THR A 321 13.01 16.22 -31.23
CA THR A 321 14.27 15.88 -30.53
C THR A 321 14.51 14.39 -30.38
N LYS A 322 13.48 13.55 -30.54
CA LYS A 322 13.48 12.10 -30.24
C LYS A 322 13.74 11.77 -28.75
N LEU A 323 13.86 12.77 -27.89
CA LEU A 323 14.02 12.63 -26.46
C LEU A 323 12.67 12.36 -25.78
N LEU A 324 12.73 11.90 -24.53
CA LEU A 324 11.60 11.54 -23.69
C LEU A 324 11.31 12.65 -22.67
N LEU A 325 10.02 12.94 -22.46
CA LEU A 325 9.59 13.73 -21.30
C LEU A 325 9.97 12.98 -20.02
N SER A 326 10.73 13.63 -19.17
CA SER A 326 11.26 13.05 -17.94
C SER A 326 11.05 13.98 -16.76
N GLU A 327 11.00 13.44 -15.54
CA GLU A 327 10.88 14.22 -14.32
C GLU A 327 11.93 13.82 -13.29
N LYS A 328 12.57 14.83 -12.67
CA LYS A 328 13.48 14.61 -11.55
C LYS A 328 13.40 15.79 -10.59
N ASP A 329 13.29 15.48 -9.30
CA ASP A 329 13.34 16.45 -8.20
C ASP A 329 12.37 17.63 -8.42
N GLY A 330 11.14 17.34 -8.89
CA GLY A 330 10.10 18.34 -9.10
C GLY A 330 10.17 19.08 -10.45
N ASN A 331 11.23 18.86 -11.22
CA ASN A 331 11.45 19.51 -12.51
C ASN A 331 11.24 18.54 -13.68
N VAL A 332 10.66 19.04 -14.76
CA VAL A 332 10.55 18.28 -16.01
C VAL A 332 11.71 18.62 -16.94
N TYR A 333 12.18 17.64 -17.69
CA TYR A 333 13.28 17.78 -18.63
C TYR A 333 13.17 16.77 -19.77
N MET A 334 13.99 16.95 -20.81
CA MET A 334 14.08 16.02 -21.94
C MET A 334 15.32 15.13 -21.78
N SER A 335 15.15 13.81 -21.89
CA SER A 335 16.26 12.86 -21.75
C SER A 335 16.23 11.73 -22.78
N GLY A 336 17.40 11.13 -23.04
CA GLY A 336 17.50 9.93 -23.88
C GLY A 336 17.17 8.67 -23.10
N LYS A 337 16.92 7.55 -23.79
CA LYS A 337 16.68 6.24 -23.17
C LYS A 337 17.77 5.91 -22.13
N SER A 338 17.35 5.40 -20.98
CA SER A 338 18.26 4.91 -19.94
C SER A 338 18.10 3.41 -19.70
N THR A 339 19.19 2.76 -19.28
CA THR A 339 19.19 1.39 -18.74
C THR A 339 19.13 1.35 -17.22
N ASP A 340 19.28 2.49 -16.55
CA ASP A 340 19.09 2.62 -15.11
C ASP A 340 17.59 2.63 -14.81
N TRP A 341 17.13 1.68 -13.99
CA TRP A 341 15.71 1.48 -13.70
C TRP A 341 15.07 2.67 -12.97
N LEU A 342 15.82 3.41 -12.14
CA LEU A 342 15.31 4.63 -11.50
C LEU A 342 15.13 5.75 -12.52
N VAL A 343 16.07 5.88 -13.46
CA VAL A 343 15.95 6.87 -14.55
C VAL A 343 14.83 6.47 -15.52
N GLN A 344 14.61 5.18 -15.76
CA GLN A 344 13.45 4.72 -16.52
C GLN A 344 12.13 5.13 -15.85
N GLU A 345 12.01 5.03 -14.53
CA GLU A 345 10.82 5.52 -13.82
C GLU A 345 10.58 7.03 -14.03
N GLN A 346 11.64 7.82 -14.17
CA GLN A 346 11.55 9.25 -14.47
C GLN A 346 10.96 9.54 -15.86
N GLN A 347 11.04 8.57 -16.77
CA GLN A 347 10.59 8.67 -18.17
C GLN A 347 9.15 8.15 -18.37
N VAL A 348 8.52 7.67 -17.29
CA VAL A 348 7.22 7.00 -17.34
C VAL A 348 6.15 7.87 -16.68
N TRP A 349 5.01 7.94 -17.36
CA TRP A 349 3.87 8.78 -17.02
C TRP A 349 2.57 7.96 -17.07
N PHE A 350 1.56 8.41 -16.33
CA PHE A 350 0.22 7.85 -16.30
C PHE A 350 -0.78 8.91 -16.74
N PHE A 351 -1.64 8.55 -17.69
CA PHE A 351 -2.73 9.42 -18.13
C PHE A 351 -4.00 9.02 -17.39
N ASP A 352 -4.58 9.96 -16.65
CA ASP A 352 -5.87 9.78 -16.00
C ASP A 352 -6.97 10.44 -16.86
N SER A 353 -7.84 9.64 -17.47
CA SER A 353 -8.96 10.19 -18.23
C SER A 353 -10.06 10.78 -17.35
N ALA A 354 -10.21 10.32 -16.10
CA ALA A 354 -11.22 10.82 -15.17
C ALA A 354 -10.83 12.19 -14.61
N THR A 355 -9.56 12.38 -14.24
CA THR A 355 -9.08 13.66 -13.71
C THR A 355 -8.36 14.52 -14.74
N GLN A 356 -8.11 14.03 -15.96
CA GLN A 356 -7.29 14.68 -17.00
C GLN A 356 -5.86 15.02 -16.55
N GLN A 357 -5.34 14.34 -15.52
CA GLN A 357 -3.98 14.54 -15.03
C GLN A 357 -2.98 13.65 -15.78
N VAL A 358 -1.74 14.14 -15.89
CA VAL A 358 -0.58 13.37 -16.36
C VAL A 358 0.36 13.21 -15.18
N ARG A 359 0.46 12.01 -14.63
CA ARG A 359 1.15 11.72 -13.36
C ARG A 359 2.50 11.05 -13.61
N SER A 360 3.56 11.53 -13.00
CA SER A 360 4.91 10.95 -13.05
C SER A 360 4.97 9.65 -12.25
N LYS A 361 5.64 8.63 -12.80
CA LYS A 361 5.92 7.38 -12.08
C LYS A 361 7.01 7.55 -11.02
N SER A 362 8.02 8.39 -11.24
CA SER A 362 9.16 8.53 -10.30
C SER A 362 8.80 9.24 -9.01
N SER A 363 7.75 10.06 -9.00
CA SER A 363 7.40 10.92 -7.87
C SER A 363 5.93 10.88 -7.49
N ASP A 364 5.06 10.24 -8.27
CA ASP A 364 3.62 10.17 -8.04
C ASP A 364 2.92 11.55 -8.05
N ARG A 365 3.57 12.56 -8.66
CA ARG A 365 3.12 13.95 -8.83
C ARG A 365 2.65 14.25 -10.24
N CYS A 366 1.88 15.31 -10.42
CA CYS A 366 1.17 15.63 -11.65
C CYS A 366 1.85 16.78 -12.42
N LEU A 367 1.88 16.66 -13.74
CA LEU A 367 2.33 17.71 -14.66
C LEU A 367 1.46 18.96 -14.47
N ASP A 368 2.10 20.11 -14.24
CA ASP A 368 1.46 21.36 -13.85
C ASP A 368 2.02 22.54 -14.66
N ALA A 369 1.13 23.39 -15.16
CA ALA A 369 1.47 24.64 -15.83
C ALA A 369 0.51 25.78 -15.47
N TYR A 370 0.82 26.52 -14.41
CA TYR A 370 0.01 27.66 -13.97
C TYR A 370 0.17 28.93 -14.83
N GLN A 371 1.22 29.03 -15.66
CA GLN A 371 1.53 30.22 -16.46
C GLN A 371 1.01 30.11 -17.89
N GLY A 372 -0.14 30.73 -18.17
CA GLY A 372 -0.82 30.72 -19.47
C GLY A 372 -0.25 31.66 -20.54
N TRP A 373 1.07 31.66 -20.75
CA TRP A 373 1.73 32.46 -21.79
C TRP A 373 2.88 31.70 -22.45
N ASN A 374 3.36 32.20 -23.60
CA ASN A 374 4.49 31.61 -24.31
C ASN A 374 5.75 31.62 -23.42
N GLY A 375 6.32 30.44 -23.22
CA GLY A 375 7.46 30.25 -22.32
C GLY A 375 7.09 30.03 -20.86
N GLY A 376 5.80 29.85 -20.56
CA GLY A 376 5.28 29.55 -19.24
C GLY A 376 5.89 28.26 -18.67
N ILE A 377 6.13 28.26 -17.37
CA ILE A 377 6.77 27.15 -16.66
C ILE A 377 5.88 25.90 -16.69
N VAL A 378 6.50 24.76 -17.00
CA VAL A 378 5.94 23.42 -16.79
C VAL A 378 6.80 22.72 -15.75
N HIS A 379 6.18 22.08 -14.78
CA HIS A 379 6.84 21.34 -13.69
C HIS A 379 5.95 20.19 -13.23
N VAL A 380 6.32 19.50 -12.15
CA VAL A 380 5.38 18.63 -11.44
C VAL A 380 5.01 19.19 -10.07
N TYR A 381 3.77 18.97 -9.67
CA TYR A 381 3.23 19.38 -8.40
C TYR A 381 2.27 18.32 -7.84
N ARG A 382 1.89 18.43 -6.57
CA ARG A 382 0.97 17.48 -5.94
C ARG A 382 -0.32 17.31 -6.74
N CYS A 383 -0.78 16.08 -6.91
CA CYS A 383 -1.95 15.78 -7.73
C CYS A 383 -3.24 16.19 -7.02
N MET A 384 -3.84 17.30 -7.47
CA MET A 384 -5.10 17.84 -6.92
C MET A 384 -6.21 17.72 -7.95
N ASP A 385 -7.27 16.99 -7.61
CA ASP A 385 -8.33 16.65 -8.58
C ASP A 385 -9.09 17.89 -9.08
N SER A 386 -9.16 18.95 -8.28
CA SER A 386 -9.77 20.24 -8.64
C SER A 386 -8.80 21.24 -9.29
N GLU A 387 -7.50 20.94 -9.37
CA GLU A 387 -6.50 21.87 -9.88
C GLU A 387 -6.56 21.96 -11.42
N VAL A 388 -7.01 23.09 -11.92
CA VAL A 388 -7.24 23.33 -13.35
C VAL A 388 -5.93 23.46 -14.14
N ASN A 389 -4.82 23.79 -13.48
CA ASN A 389 -3.48 23.88 -14.08
C ASN A 389 -2.81 22.51 -14.32
N GLN A 390 -3.44 21.42 -13.85
CA GLN A 390 -2.94 20.05 -14.02
C GLN A 390 -3.74 19.25 -15.06
N LYS A 391 -4.57 19.93 -15.84
CA LYS A 391 -5.52 19.30 -16.76
C LYS A 391 -4.97 19.34 -18.18
N TRP A 392 -4.73 18.16 -18.75
CA TRP A 392 -4.14 17.97 -20.06
C TRP A 392 -4.97 17.01 -20.91
N THR A 393 -5.00 17.23 -22.22
CA THR A 393 -5.62 16.33 -23.19
C THR A 393 -4.61 15.99 -24.27
N PHE A 394 -4.39 14.70 -24.49
CA PHE A 394 -3.57 14.22 -25.60
C PHE A 394 -4.44 14.03 -26.85
N GLU A 395 -4.13 14.77 -27.93
CA GLU A 395 -4.79 14.64 -29.22
C GLU A 395 -3.96 13.72 -30.13
N SER A 396 -4.39 12.47 -30.28
CA SER A 396 -3.65 11.44 -31.02
C SER A 396 -3.48 11.75 -32.51
N SER A 397 -4.41 12.46 -33.13
CA SER A 397 -4.34 12.83 -34.56
C SER A 397 -3.22 13.83 -34.86
N THR A 398 -2.85 14.68 -33.90
CA THR A 398 -1.80 15.70 -34.07
C THR A 398 -0.57 15.44 -33.22
N GLY A 399 -0.64 14.51 -32.27
CA GLY A 399 0.40 14.24 -31.28
C GLY A 399 0.54 15.35 -30.23
N LYS A 400 -0.41 16.28 -30.12
CA LYS A 400 -0.30 17.42 -29.21
C LYS A 400 -0.81 17.08 -27.82
N LEU A 401 -0.01 17.39 -26.79
CA LEU A 401 -0.49 17.42 -25.41
C LEU A 401 -0.97 18.85 -25.10
N LYS A 402 -2.29 19.06 -25.16
CA LYS A 402 -2.94 20.37 -25.02
C LYS A 402 -3.28 20.64 -23.56
N HIS A 403 -3.10 21.87 -23.13
CA HIS A 403 -3.56 22.31 -21.82
C HIS A 403 -5.07 22.58 -21.85
N VAL A 404 -5.81 22.15 -20.83
CA VAL A 404 -7.27 22.27 -20.78
C VAL A 404 -7.71 23.66 -20.32
N LYS A 405 -7.12 24.19 -19.23
CA LYS A 405 -7.43 25.55 -18.73
C LYS A 405 -6.94 26.66 -19.66
N HIS A 406 -5.65 26.66 -19.99
CA HIS A 406 -5.03 27.61 -20.92
C HIS A 406 -5.26 27.16 -22.37
N GLN A 407 -6.48 27.38 -22.87
CA GLN A 407 -6.87 26.98 -24.21
C GLN A 407 -5.96 27.60 -25.28
N GLY A 408 -5.60 26.80 -26.29
CA GLY A 408 -4.68 27.22 -27.34
C GLY A 408 -3.20 27.01 -27.00
N PHE A 409 -2.87 26.53 -25.80
CA PHE A 409 -1.50 26.19 -25.41
C PHE A 409 -1.23 24.68 -25.39
N CYS A 410 0.00 24.32 -25.76
CA CYS A 410 0.51 22.96 -25.89
C CYS A 410 1.80 22.80 -25.08
N LEU A 411 2.09 21.57 -24.65
CA LEU A 411 3.42 21.21 -24.16
C LEU A 411 4.43 21.31 -25.32
N ASP A 412 5.47 22.10 -25.10
CA ASP A 412 6.51 22.44 -26.07
C ASP A 412 7.89 22.17 -25.45
N THR A 413 8.82 21.66 -26.24
CA THR A 413 10.25 21.67 -25.91
C THR A 413 10.95 22.71 -26.77
N ASP A 414 11.85 23.50 -26.18
CA ASP A 414 12.61 24.53 -26.89
C ASP A 414 14.08 24.11 -27.09
N PRO A 415 14.45 23.55 -28.26
CA PRO A 415 15.83 23.19 -28.56
C PRO A 415 16.81 24.37 -28.49
N ALA A 416 16.35 25.60 -28.74
CA ALA A 416 17.21 26.79 -28.66
C ALA A 416 17.57 27.17 -27.22
N GLN A 417 16.79 26.68 -26.24
CA GLN A 417 17.03 26.85 -24.81
C GLN A 417 17.37 25.52 -24.13
N GLY A 418 18.15 24.65 -24.79
CA GLY A 418 18.60 23.40 -24.21
C GLY A 418 17.48 22.38 -23.97
N ASN A 419 16.48 22.35 -24.85
CA ASN A 419 15.27 21.54 -24.75
C ASN A 419 14.39 21.86 -23.53
N LYS A 420 14.41 23.12 -23.06
CA LYS A 420 13.53 23.60 -21.99
C LYS A 420 12.08 23.23 -22.28
N LEU A 421 11.42 22.60 -21.32
CA LEU A 421 9.99 22.33 -21.39
C LEU A 421 9.20 23.56 -20.96
N GLN A 422 8.17 23.87 -21.74
CA GLN A 422 7.38 25.08 -21.55
C GLN A 422 5.97 24.92 -22.07
N LEU A 423 5.10 25.81 -21.62
CA LEU A 423 3.82 26.04 -22.23
C LEU A 423 4.00 27.05 -23.38
N TYR A 424 3.50 26.70 -24.56
CA TYR A 424 3.60 27.57 -25.75
C TYR A 424 2.35 27.45 -26.62
N GLY A 425 2.04 28.52 -27.37
CA GLY A 425 0.93 28.51 -28.32
C GLY A 425 1.01 27.31 -29.28
N CYS A 426 -0.10 26.59 -29.40
CA CYS A 426 -0.20 25.40 -30.23
C CYS A 426 0.00 25.77 -31.71
N SER A 427 1.09 25.30 -32.32
CA SER A 427 1.39 25.56 -33.73
C SER A 427 1.15 24.32 -34.59
N PRO A 428 0.45 24.40 -35.74
CA PRO A 428 0.36 23.30 -36.69
C PRO A 428 1.75 22.85 -37.16
N ASN A 429 1.99 21.54 -37.25
CA ASN A 429 3.24 20.96 -37.77
C ASN A 429 4.53 21.34 -37.02
N ASN A 430 4.44 21.85 -35.79
CA ASN A 430 5.63 22.08 -34.95
C ASN A 430 6.07 20.76 -34.29
N ALA A 431 7.17 20.17 -34.77
CA ALA A 431 7.72 18.91 -34.24
C ALA A 431 8.09 18.99 -32.75
N ASN A 432 8.35 20.19 -32.22
CA ASN A 432 8.61 20.40 -30.79
C ASN A 432 7.38 20.23 -29.90
N GLN A 433 6.17 20.30 -30.48
CA GLN A 433 4.89 20.13 -29.78
C GLN A 433 4.20 18.81 -30.12
N GLN A 434 4.88 17.94 -30.87
CA GLN A 434 4.38 16.64 -31.29
C GLN A 434 5.03 15.55 -30.46
N TRP A 435 4.20 14.71 -29.86
CA TRP A 435 4.56 13.67 -28.92
C TRP A 435 3.96 12.34 -29.36
N SER A 436 4.78 11.30 -29.34
CA SER A 436 4.31 9.92 -29.44
C SER A 436 4.11 9.36 -28.05
N VAL A 437 2.91 8.86 -27.77
CA VAL A 437 2.58 8.09 -26.57
C VAL A 437 2.92 6.64 -26.85
N ILE A 438 4.01 6.14 -26.26
CA ILE A 438 4.54 4.79 -26.52
C ILE A 438 4.49 3.94 -25.25
N ASN A 439 4.55 2.61 -25.42
CA ASN A 439 4.74 1.71 -24.29
C ASN A 439 6.16 1.92 -23.72
N PRO A 440 6.33 2.03 -22.39
CA PRO A 440 7.65 2.13 -21.78
C PRO A 440 8.63 1.01 -22.15
N ALA A 441 8.14 -0.17 -22.52
CA ALA A 441 8.97 -1.27 -23.02
C ALA A 441 9.60 -0.98 -24.39
N ASP A 442 9.04 -0.05 -25.16
CA ASP A 442 9.48 0.34 -26.51
C ASP A 442 10.37 1.59 -26.52
N ILE A 443 10.73 2.09 -25.33
CA ILE A 443 11.65 3.23 -25.18
C ILE A 443 13.00 2.90 -25.77
#